data_AF-A0A2S3U310-F1
#
_entry.id   AF-A0A2S3U310-F1
#
_cell.length_a   1.000
_cell.length_b   1.000
_cell.length_c   1.000
_cell.angle_alpha   90.00
_cell.angle_beta   90.00
_cell.angle_gamma   90.00
#
_symmetry.space_group_name_H-M   'P 1'
#
loop_
_entity.id
_entity.type
_entity.pdbx_description
1 polymer ?
#
loop_
_entity_poly.entity_id
_entity_poly.type
_entity_poly.pdbx_seq_one_letter_code
_entity_poly.pdbx_strand_id
1 'polypeptide(L)'
;MKGRVKLKYAITGATGHLGQQIVAAMRPLVATTELYLGVHTLSKAQVYQQQGLHVAAIDYQQPEQLRAFFQDSDVLIYIPSKSHDSYSRV
;
A
#
# COMPACT_ATOMS: atom_id res chain seq x y z
N MET A 1 9.55 21.97 -19.77
CA MET A 1 8.62 20.92 -19.29
C MET A 1 7.82 21.50 -18.13
N LYS A 2 6.48 21.59 -18.21
CA LYS A 2 5.67 21.97 -17.05
C LYS A 2 5.84 20.88 -15.98
N GLY A 3 6.18 21.27 -14.75
CA GLY A 3 6.39 20.32 -13.66
C GLY A 3 5.15 19.47 -13.44
N ARG A 4 5.32 18.15 -13.39
CA ARG A 4 4.26 17.22 -13.02
C ARG A 4 3.85 17.47 -11.56
N VAL A 5 2.55 17.46 -11.29
CA VAL A 5 2.02 17.49 -9.92
C VAL A 5 2.41 16.18 -9.21
N LYS A 6 2.95 16.30 -8.00
CA LYS A 6 3.29 15.14 -7.16
C LYS A 6 2.00 14.49 -6.65
N LEU A 7 1.86 13.18 -6.78
CA LEU A 7 0.71 12.41 -6.32
C LEU A 7 1.10 11.41 -5.24
N LYS A 8 0.20 11.15 -4.29
CA LYS A 8 0.33 10.11 -3.27
C LYS A 8 -0.47 8.86 -3.67
N TYR A 9 0.24 7.79 -4.01
CA TYR A 9 -0.34 6.47 -4.28
C TYR A 9 -0.24 5.59 -3.03
N ALA A 10 -1.38 5.30 -2.40
CA ALA A 10 -1.44 4.34 -1.29
C ALA A 10 -1.80 2.94 -1.81
N ILE A 11 -1.01 1.93 -1.42
CA ILE A 11 -1.19 0.54 -1.83
C ILE A 11 -1.30 -0.32 -0.57
N THR A 12 -2.44 -0.97 -0.35
CA THR A 12 -2.61 -1.92 0.76
C THR A 12 -2.08 -3.31 0.39
N GLY A 13 -1.77 -4.15 1.37
CA GLY A 13 -1.34 -5.53 1.13
C GLY A 13 -0.05 -5.64 0.29
N ALA A 14 0.83 -4.64 0.37
CA ALA A 14 1.95 -4.46 -0.56
C ALA A 14 2.99 -5.61 -0.53
N THR A 15 3.06 -6.36 0.57
CA THR A 15 3.94 -7.54 0.70
C THR A 15 3.27 -8.86 0.33
N GLY A 16 1.98 -8.86 -0.03
CA GLY A 16 1.28 -10.02 -0.57
C GLY A 16 1.64 -10.30 -2.04
N HIS A 17 1.29 -11.47 -2.56
CA HIS A 17 1.69 -11.89 -3.92
C HIS A 17 1.31 -10.87 -5.02
N LEU A 18 0.04 -10.44 -5.04
CA LEU A 18 -0.42 -9.41 -5.98
C LEU A 18 0.19 -8.03 -5.67
N GLY A 19 0.30 -7.67 -4.40
CA GLY A 19 0.87 -6.40 -3.97
C GLY A 19 2.31 -6.20 -4.44
N GLN A 20 3.14 -7.24 -4.33
CA GLN A 20 4.53 -7.20 -4.79
C GLN A 20 4.61 -6.96 -6.30
N GLN A 21 3.73 -7.59 -7.08
CA GLN A 21 3.67 -7.40 -8.53
C GLN A 21 3.22 -5.99 -8.92
N ILE A 22 2.21 -5.45 -8.23
CA ILE A 22 1.75 -4.07 -8.43
C ILE A 22 2.88 -3.09 -8.10
N VAL A 23 3.55 -3.23 -6.94
CA VAL A 23 4.66 -2.35 -6.57
C VAL A 23 5.77 -2.41 -7.62
N ALA A 24 6.13 -3.60 -8.10
CA ALA A 24 7.13 -3.77 -9.15
C ALA A 24 6.74 -3.07 -10.46
N ALA A 25 5.47 -3.19 -10.89
CA ALA A 25 4.95 -2.55 -12.09
C ALA A 25 4.82 -1.01 -11.96
N MET A 26 4.58 -0.51 -10.74
CA MET A 26 4.44 0.93 -10.45
C MET A 26 5.78 1.67 -10.41
N ARG A 27 6.85 1.04 -9.90
CA ARG A 27 8.17 1.64 -9.74
C ARG A 27 8.78 2.31 -10.98
N PRO A 28 8.62 1.79 -12.22
CA PRO A 28 9.11 2.50 -13.41
C PRO A 28 8.23 3.69 -13.83
N LEU A 29 7.02 3.85 -13.29
CA LEU A 29 6.02 4.84 -13.71
C LEU A 29 5.84 6.00 -12.74
N VAL A 30 6.22 5.78 -11.48
CA VAL A 30 5.95 6.69 -10.35
C VAL A 30 7.19 6.82 -9.49
N ALA A 31 7.46 8.03 -8.98
CA ALA A 31 8.62 8.27 -8.14
C ALA A 31 8.49 7.49 -6.83
N THR A 32 9.60 6.98 -6.29
CA THR A 32 9.63 6.26 -5.00
C THR A 32 8.97 7.08 -3.86
N THR A 33 9.14 8.41 -3.88
CA THR A 33 8.60 9.34 -2.88
C THR A 33 7.10 9.62 -3.01
N GLU A 34 6.45 9.01 -4.01
CA GLU A 34 5.01 9.07 -4.29
C GLU A 34 4.31 7.74 -3.92
N LEU A 35 5.08 6.66 -3.64
CA LEU A 35 4.56 5.33 -3.32
C LEU A 35 4.53 5.10 -1.80
N TYR A 36 3.33 4.84 -1.27
CA TYR A 36 3.07 4.56 0.14
C TYR A 36 2.50 3.16 0.28
N LEU A 37 3.20 2.30 1.02
CA LEU A 37 2.92 0.88 1.11
C LEU A 37 2.38 0.51 2.49
N GLY A 38 1.12 0.07 2.52
CA GLY A 38 0.47 -0.47 3.70
C GLY A 38 0.72 -1.97 3.79
N VAL A 39 1.31 -2.41 4.89
CA VAL A 39 1.67 -3.82 5.13
C VAL A 39 1.18 -4.28 6.50
N HIS A 40 0.80 -5.55 6.61
CA HIS A 40 0.39 -6.08 7.92
C HIS A 40 1.59 -6.35 8.84
N THR A 41 2.70 -6.85 8.28
CA THR A 41 3.92 -7.19 9.04
C THR A 41 5.10 -6.39 8.51
N LEU A 42 5.62 -5.44 9.29
CA LEU A 42 6.71 -4.54 8.87
C LEU A 42 8.01 -5.30 8.51
N SER A 43 8.34 -6.38 9.22
CA SER A 43 9.56 -7.15 8.94
C SER A 43 9.58 -7.72 7.51
N LYS A 44 8.42 -8.01 6.92
CA LYS A 44 8.30 -8.47 5.52
C LYS A 44 8.52 -7.37 4.49
N ALA A 45 8.59 -6.11 4.92
CA ALA A 45 8.68 -4.94 4.06
C ALA A 45 10.05 -4.23 4.13
N GLN A 46 11.05 -4.80 4.81
CA GLN A 46 12.39 -4.20 4.96
C GLN A 46 13.03 -3.85 3.61
N VAL A 47 12.85 -4.69 2.59
CA VAL A 47 13.37 -4.43 1.24
C VAL A 47 12.83 -3.13 0.65
N TYR A 48 11.57 -2.77 0.94
CA TYR A 48 10.96 -1.53 0.45
C TYR A 48 11.48 -0.31 1.21
N GLN A 49 11.69 -0.44 2.52
CA GLN A 49 12.27 0.63 3.33
C GLN A 49 13.71 0.93 2.89
N GLN A 50 14.51 -0.09 2.62
CA GLN A 50 15.87 0.04 2.09
C GLN A 50 15.92 0.70 0.71
N GLN A 51 14.85 0.54 -0.08
CA GLN A 51 14.68 1.18 -1.39
C GLN A 51 14.12 2.61 -1.29
N GLY A 52 13.91 3.13 -0.08
CA GLY A 52 13.41 4.48 0.17
C GLY A 52 11.91 4.65 0.00
N LEU A 53 11.14 3.56 -0.08
CA LEU A 53 9.68 3.63 -0.14
C LEU A 53 9.10 3.95 1.25
N HIS A 54 7.99 4.68 1.27
CA HIS A 54 7.23 4.90 2.48
C HIS A 54 6.47 3.62 2.84
N VAL A 55 6.69 3.09 4.05
CA VAL A 55 6.04 1.86 4.52
C VAL A 55 5.35 2.14 5.85
N ALA A 56 4.08 1.75 5.96
CA ALA A 56 3.29 1.86 7.19
C ALA A 56 2.66 0.50 7.55
N ALA A 57 2.60 0.21 8.84
CA ALA A 57 1.82 -0.92 9.33
C ALA A 57 0.33 -0.58 9.25
N ILE A 58 -0.47 -1.47 8.68
CA ILE A 58 -1.93 -1.37 8.65
C ILE A 58 -2.56 -2.71 9.01
N ASP A 59 -3.74 -2.64 9.63
CA ASP A 59 -4.59 -3.79 9.90
C ASP A 59 -5.99 -3.53 9.32
N TYR A 60 -6.47 -4.46 8.49
CA TYR A 60 -7.79 -4.35 7.85
C TYR A 60 -8.93 -4.39 8.87
N GLN A 61 -8.69 -4.96 10.05
CA GLN A 61 -9.66 -5.02 11.15
C GLN A 61 -9.63 -3.76 12.04
N GLN A 62 -8.75 -2.80 11.75
CA GLN A 62 -8.62 -1.55 12.50
C GLN A 62 -8.91 -0.35 11.59
N PRO A 63 -10.18 0.04 11.43
CA PRO A 63 -10.59 1.12 10.54
C PRO A 63 -9.84 2.44 10.74
N GLU A 64 -9.47 2.79 11.98
CA GLU A 64 -8.70 4.01 12.26
C GLU A 64 -7.30 3.98 11.66
N GLN A 65 -6.63 2.81 11.63
CA GLN A 65 -5.32 2.67 10.98
C GLN A 65 -5.46 2.84 9.46
N LEU A 66 -6.50 2.24 8.87
CA LEU A 66 -6.78 2.39 7.45
C LEU A 66 -7.09 3.85 7.09
N ARG A 67 -7.93 4.52 7.89
CA ARG A 67 -8.28 5.93 7.71
C ARG A 67 -7.05 6.82 7.75
N ALA A 68 -6.17 6.63 8.73
CA ALA A 68 -4.93 7.38 8.84
C ALA A 68 -3.99 7.11 7.65
N PHE A 69 -3.91 5.86 7.19
CA PHE A 69 -3.06 5.51 6.05
C PHE A 69 -3.56 6.09 4.72
N PHE A 70 -4.88 6.09 4.50
CA PHE A 70 -5.53 6.63 3.29
C PHE A 70 -5.60 8.16 3.26
N GLN A 71 -5.38 8.81 4.39
CA GLN A 71 -5.47 10.26 4.50
C GLN A 71 -4.58 10.95 3.46
N ASP A 72 -5.15 11.92 2.73
CA ASP A 72 -4.48 12.71 1.70
C ASP A 72 -3.90 11.89 0.52
N SER A 73 -4.32 10.64 0.34
CA SER A 73 -3.98 9.87 -0.86
C SER A 73 -4.76 10.38 -2.07
N ASP A 74 -4.06 10.71 -3.15
CA ASP A 74 -4.69 11.04 -4.43
C ASP A 74 -5.24 9.77 -5.12
N VAL A 75 -4.54 8.66 -4.96
CA VAL A 75 -4.93 7.36 -5.52
C VAL A 75 -4.79 6.27 -4.48
N LEU A 76 -5.86 5.51 -4.27
CA LEU A 76 -5.88 4.32 -3.42
C LEU A 76 -5.95 3.05 -4.30
N ILE A 77 -4.95 2.20 -4.20
CA ILE A 77 -4.94 0.84 -4.75
C ILE A 77 -5.25 -0.10 -3.59
N TYR A 78 -6.53 -0.38 -3.41
CA TYR A 78 -7.02 -1.28 -2.37
C TYR A 78 -6.93 -2.74 -2.83
N ILE A 79 -6.02 -3.49 -2.22
CA ILE A 79 -5.92 -4.95 -2.39
C ILE A 79 -6.67 -5.59 -1.21
N PRO A 80 -7.74 -6.37 -1.42
CA PRO A 80 -8.43 -7.02 -0.32
C PRO A 80 -7.55 -8.11 0.31
N SER A 81 -7.66 -8.26 1.63
CA SER A 81 -7.04 -9.39 2.34
C SER A 81 -7.81 -10.69 2.07
N LYS A 82 -7.08 -11.81 2.04
CA LYS A 82 -7.67 -13.16 2.03
C LYS A 82 -8.37 -13.51 3.35
N SER A 83 -8.27 -12.66 4.38
CA SER A 83 -9.04 -12.77 5.62
C SER A 83 -10.51 -12.40 5.38
N HIS A 84 -11.16 -13.18 4.53
CA HIS A 84 -12.61 -13.35 4.58
C HIS A 84 -12.83 -14.73 5.14
N ASP A 85 -13.43 -14.79 6.33
CA ASP A 85 -14.20 -15.95 6.70
C ASP A 85 -15.29 -16.09 5.64
N SER A 86 -15.17 -17.14 4.83
CA SER A 86 -16.20 -17.57 3.90
C SER A 86 -17.47 -18.07 4.63
N TYR A 87 -17.66 -17.72 5.91
CA TYR A 87 -18.62 -18.29 6.85
C TYR A 87 -19.42 -17.23 7.64
N SER A 88 -19.79 -16.11 7.03
CA SER A 88 -20.96 -15.33 7.49
C SER A 88 -22.12 -15.35 6.50
N ARG A 89 -22.17 -16.36 5.61
CA ARG A 89 -23.44 -16.79 5.02
C ARG A 89 -24.13 -17.78 5.97
N VAL A 90 -24.63 -17.27 7.09
CA VAL A 90 -25.88 -17.65 7.80
C VAL A 90 -26.06 -16.69 8.97
#